data_AF-A0A3N1QQ18-F1
#
_entry.id   AF-A0A3N1QQ18-F1
#
_cell.length_a   1.000
_cell.length_b   1.000
_cell.length_c   1.000
_cell.angle_alpha   90.00
_cell.angle_beta   90.00
_cell.angle_gamma   90.00
#
_symmetry.space_group_name_H-M   'P 1'
#
loop_
_entity.id
_entity.type
_entity.pdbx_description
1 polymer ?
#
loop_
_entity_poly.entity_id
_entity_poly.type
_entity_poly.pdbx_seq_one_letter_code
_entity_poly.pdbx_strand_id
1 'polypeptide(L)'
;MTDTRVSVPEALHRALADVALGGPLTSWAHLTVQGDRTRPDGWLDSRRHTLRQRLWSAGAPEPDIDAIDAAMAVAPDVPGRASRFVVARDGGLLLSELLLGDRAGHDTGGTGFVPDVAPVLAAFGTVDGGGAPTRYDGLGVRDTVRSLRAGRVGVLTLGDAGFGEQTVVALRGAPWLGEVGDLGLDDADRLALVPTRAGLLRAALQTGVEVAFAQPGGVPDDLPVAYTFR
;
A
#
# COMPACT_ATOMS: atom_id res chain seq x y z
N MET A 1 8.35 28.44 -3.73
CA MET A 1 7.87 27.29 -4.52
C MET A 1 7.02 26.47 -3.57
N THR A 2 5.70 26.60 -3.66
CA THR A 2 4.78 26.01 -2.69
C THR A 2 4.69 24.52 -2.95
N ASP A 3 5.36 23.73 -2.11
CA ASP A 3 5.32 22.27 -2.15
C ASP A 3 3.89 21.86 -1.84
N THR A 4 3.09 21.65 -2.89
CA THR A 4 1.69 21.28 -2.75
C THR A 4 1.67 19.81 -2.39
N ARG A 5 1.65 19.53 -1.08
CA ARG A 5 1.34 18.21 -0.56
C ARG A 5 -0.07 17.85 -1.02
N VAL A 6 -0.16 17.01 -2.04
CA VAL A 6 -1.43 16.38 -2.38
C VAL A 6 -1.63 15.32 -1.31
N SER A 7 -2.69 15.45 -0.51
CA SER A 7 -3.10 14.37 0.38
C SER A 7 -4.05 13.44 -0.37
N VAL A 8 -4.12 12.19 0.07
CA VAL A 8 -5.19 11.28 -0.39
C VAL A 8 -6.55 11.94 -0.13
N PRO A 9 -7.46 12.01 -1.11
CA PRO A 9 -8.81 12.52 -0.89
C PRO A 9 -9.49 11.82 0.29
N GLU A 10 -10.21 12.53 1.15
CA GLU A 10 -10.79 11.95 2.38
C GLU A 10 -11.66 10.72 2.11
N ALA A 11 -12.46 10.76 1.04
CA ALA A 11 -13.29 9.63 0.62
C ALA A 11 -12.45 8.39 0.26
N LEU A 12 -11.32 8.58 -0.43
CA LEU A 12 -10.40 7.50 -0.78
C LEU A 12 -9.64 7.02 0.46
N HIS A 13 -9.22 7.91 1.35
CA HIS A 13 -8.61 7.52 2.62
C HIS A 13 -9.57 6.63 3.44
N ARG A 14 -10.85 7.00 3.53
CA ARG A 14 -11.88 6.19 4.21
C ARG A 14 -12.04 4.83 3.55
N ALA A 15 -12.16 4.78 2.23
CA ALA A 15 -12.26 3.52 1.49
C ALA A 15 -11.03 2.62 1.69
N LEU A 16 -9.82 3.20 1.70
CA LEU A 16 -8.57 2.49 1.98
C LEU A 16 -8.54 1.97 3.43
N ALA A 17 -8.96 2.78 4.40
CA ALA A 17 -9.05 2.37 5.79
C ALA A 17 -10.04 1.21 5.97
N ASP A 18 -11.18 1.25 5.27
CA ASP A 18 -12.22 0.22 5.30
C ASP A 18 -11.71 -1.11 4.73
N VAL A 19 -11.05 -1.11 3.56
CA VAL A 19 -10.45 -2.33 3.01
C VAL A 19 -9.26 -2.83 3.84
N ALA A 20 -8.53 -1.91 4.49
CA ALA A 20 -7.39 -2.24 5.35
C ALA A 20 -7.79 -2.69 6.76
N LEU A 21 -9.04 -2.50 7.22
CA LEU A 21 -9.53 -3.08 8.49
C LEU A 21 -9.23 -4.58 8.54
N GLY A 22 -9.38 -5.24 7.39
CA GLY A 22 -9.12 -6.65 7.17
C GLY A 22 -10.31 -7.54 7.53
N GLY A 23 -10.05 -8.77 7.95
CA GLY A 23 -11.07 -9.75 8.32
C GLY A 23 -11.09 -10.93 7.35
N PRO A 24 -12.03 -11.00 6.39
CA PRO A 24 -11.95 -11.99 5.31
C PRO A 24 -10.78 -11.71 4.36
N LEU A 25 -10.31 -12.78 3.70
CA LEU A 25 -9.29 -12.70 2.65
C LEU A 25 -9.73 -11.70 1.57
N THR A 26 -8.78 -10.94 1.03
CA THR A 26 -8.97 -10.02 -0.08
C THR A 26 -7.90 -10.25 -1.12
N SER A 27 -8.25 -10.05 -2.38
CA SER A 27 -7.30 -10.04 -3.49
C SER A 27 -7.13 -8.60 -3.96
N TRP A 28 -5.92 -8.19 -4.31
CA TRP A 28 -5.67 -6.83 -4.80
C TRP A 28 -4.69 -6.84 -5.96
N ALA A 29 -4.76 -5.79 -6.77
CA ALA A 29 -3.83 -5.58 -7.86
C ALA A 29 -3.60 -4.09 -8.13
N HIS A 30 -2.38 -3.78 -8.54
CA HIS A 30 -1.99 -2.50 -9.13
C HIS A 30 -1.38 -2.78 -10.50
N LEU A 31 -1.92 -2.15 -11.54
CA LEU A 31 -1.48 -2.37 -12.92
C LEU A 31 -1.44 -1.05 -13.68
N THR A 32 -0.35 -0.81 -14.41
CA THR A 32 -0.36 0.27 -15.41
C THR A 32 -1.30 -0.10 -16.57
N VAL A 33 -2.38 0.64 -16.75
CA VAL A 33 -3.41 0.38 -17.77
C VAL A 33 -3.26 1.26 -19.01
N GLN A 34 -2.55 2.39 -18.89
CA GLN A 34 -2.25 3.29 -20.00
C GLN A 34 -0.85 3.89 -19.86
N GLY A 35 -0.07 3.92 -20.95
CA GLY A 35 1.27 4.50 -21.00
C GLY A 35 1.32 5.92 -21.58
N ASP A 36 2.47 6.58 -21.44
CA ASP A 36 2.76 7.90 -22.03
C ASP A 36 3.08 7.85 -23.53
N ARG A 37 3.46 6.66 -24.03
CA ARG A 37 3.84 6.41 -25.41
C ARG A 37 2.92 5.36 -26.03
N THR A 38 2.84 5.39 -27.36
CA THR A 38 2.18 4.35 -28.15
C THR A 38 2.70 2.98 -27.72
N ARG A 39 1.78 2.12 -27.28
CA ARG A 39 2.07 0.74 -26.90
C ARG A 39 1.75 -0.19 -28.08
N PRO A 40 2.45 -1.33 -28.19
CA PRO A 40 2.04 -2.38 -29.13
C PRO A 40 0.61 -2.86 -28.83
N ASP A 41 -0.07 -3.33 -29.87
CA ASP A 41 -1.34 -4.04 -29.72
C ASP A 41 -1.18 -5.22 -28.74
N GLY A 42 -2.17 -5.43 -27.88
CA GLY A 42 -2.15 -6.52 -26.87
C GLY A 42 -1.16 -6.31 -25.71
N TRP A 43 -0.50 -5.14 -25.59
CA TRP A 43 0.38 -4.84 -24.45
C TRP A 43 -0.35 -4.97 -23.11
N LEU A 44 -1.57 -4.44 -23.01
CA LEU A 44 -2.37 -4.52 -21.79
C LEU A 44 -2.81 -5.97 -21.51
N ASP A 45 -3.23 -6.71 -22.54
CA ASP A 45 -3.64 -8.11 -22.40
C ASP A 45 -2.50 -9.00 -21.89
N SER A 46 -1.28 -8.78 -22.39
CA SER A 46 -0.08 -9.49 -21.92
C SER A 46 0.18 -9.25 -20.42
N ARG A 47 0.07 -7.99 -19.96
CA ARG A 47 0.27 -7.67 -18.55
C ARG A 47 -0.86 -8.21 -17.67
N ARG A 48 -2.11 -8.11 -18.13
CA ARG A 48 -3.27 -8.71 -17.47
C ARG A 48 -3.12 -10.22 -17.32
N HIS A 49 -2.62 -10.89 -18.35
CA HIS A 49 -2.30 -12.32 -18.27
C HIS A 49 -1.25 -12.61 -17.20
N THR A 50 -0.14 -11.85 -17.18
CA THR A 50 0.88 -11.98 -16.11
C THR A 50 0.31 -11.72 -14.72
N LEU A 51 -0.56 -10.71 -14.57
CA LEU A 51 -1.23 -10.41 -13.31
C LEU A 51 -2.13 -11.56 -12.86
N ARG A 52 -2.96 -12.12 -13.76
CA ARG A 52 -3.81 -13.29 -13.47
C ARG A 52 -2.97 -14.48 -12.98
N GLN A 53 -1.87 -14.79 -13.67
CA GLN A 53 -0.95 -15.86 -13.26
C GLN A 53 -0.38 -15.61 -11.87
N ARG A 54 0.04 -14.37 -11.58
CA ARG A 54 0.54 -13.99 -10.25
C ARG A 54 -0.51 -14.16 -9.16
N LEU A 55 -1.75 -13.70 -9.38
CA LEU A 55 -2.84 -13.84 -8.42
C LEU A 55 -3.17 -15.30 -8.17
N TRP A 56 -3.24 -16.11 -9.23
CA TRP A 56 -3.43 -17.55 -9.13
C TRP A 56 -2.32 -18.22 -8.31
N SER A 57 -1.05 -17.93 -8.62
CA SER A 57 0.09 -18.46 -7.87
C SER A 57 0.11 -18.03 -6.41
N ALA A 58 -0.43 -16.85 -6.09
CA ALA A 58 -0.59 -16.37 -4.73
C ALA A 58 -1.77 -17.03 -3.98
N GLY A 59 -2.62 -17.81 -4.66
CA GLY A 59 -3.79 -18.47 -4.08
C GLY A 59 -5.05 -17.60 -4.02
N ALA A 60 -5.14 -16.56 -4.85
CA ALA A 60 -6.33 -15.72 -4.93
C ALA A 60 -7.54 -16.55 -5.41
N PRO A 61 -8.74 -16.35 -4.82
CA PRO A 61 -9.96 -16.98 -5.31
C PRO A 61 -10.24 -16.64 -6.77
N GLU A 62 -10.62 -17.62 -7.59
CA GLU A 62 -10.93 -17.42 -9.01
C GLU A 62 -11.98 -16.32 -9.27
N PRO A 63 -13.09 -16.21 -8.49
CA PRO A 63 -14.03 -15.10 -8.64
C PRO A 63 -13.39 -13.72 -8.47
N ASP A 64 -12.44 -13.58 -7.55
CA ASP A 64 -11.71 -12.32 -7.34
C ASP A 64 -10.77 -12.02 -8.52
N ILE A 65 -10.08 -13.05 -9.05
CA ILE A 65 -9.22 -12.91 -10.22
C ILE A 65 -10.02 -12.40 -11.42
N ASP A 66 -11.21 -12.94 -11.64
CA ASP A 66 -12.09 -12.53 -12.74
C ASP A 66 -12.64 -11.11 -12.54
N ALA A 67 -13.04 -10.76 -11.32
CA ALA A 67 -13.48 -9.40 -11.00
C ALA A 67 -12.37 -8.36 -11.22
N ILE A 68 -11.14 -8.68 -10.78
CA ILE A 68 -9.96 -7.84 -10.98
C ILE A 68 -9.64 -7.71 -12.47
N ASP A 69 -9.61 -8.82 -13.20
CA ASP A 69 -9.27 -8.82 -14.62
C ASP A 69 -10.29 -8.04 -15.46
N ALA A 70 -11.59 -8.19 -15.17
CA ALA A 70 -12.65 -7.40 -15.80
C ALA A 70 -12.48 -5.90 -15.54
N ALA A 71 -12.12 -5.51 -14.32
CA ALA A 71 -11.85 -4.12 -13.97
C ALA A 71 -10.64 -3.54 -14.72
N MET A 72 -9.59 -4.35 -14.93
CA MET A 72 -8.39 -3.96 -15.67
C MET A 72 -8.62 -3.87 -17.18
N ALA A 73 -9.62 -4.57 -17.72
CA ALA A 73 -9.96 -4.51 -19.14
C ALA A 73 -10.59 -3.17 -19.55
N VAL A 74 -11.14 -2.41 -18.59
CA VAL A 74 -11.77 -1.12 -18.86
C VAL A 74 -10.70 -0.08 -19.20
N ALA A 75 -10.62 0.25 -20.49
CA ALA A 75 -9.76 1.31 -20.98
C ALA A 75 -10.09 2.64 -20.27
N PRO A 76 -9.11 3.34 -19.71
CA PRO A 76 -9.36 4.62 -19.06
C PRO A 76 -9.59 5.71 -20.12
N ASP A 77 -10.61 6.53 -19.93
CA ASP A 77 -10.89 7.69 -20.79
C ASP A 77 -10.22 8.95 -20.23
N VAL A 78 -8.89 8.92 -20.17
CA VAL A 78 -8.07 10.01 -19.64
C VAL A 78 -6.83 10.21 -20.51
N PRO A 79 -6.29 11.43 -20.63
CA PRO A 79 -5.01 11.64 -21.27
C PRO A 79 -3.84 11.21 -20.36
N GLY A 80 -2.74 10.77 -20.98
CA GLY A 80 -1.46 10.52 -20.28
C GLY A 80 -1.35 9.13 -19.65
N ARG A 81 -0.38 8.97 -18.74
CA ARG A 81 -0.17 7.70 -18.05
C ARG A 81 -1.24 7.47 -16.98
N ALA A 82 -1.76 6.25 -16.91
CA ALA A 82 -2.67 5.84 -15.86
C ALA A 82 -2.38 4.42 -15.38
N SER A 83 -2.49 4.20 -14.09
CA SER A 83 -2.56 2.88 -13.46
C SER A 83 -3.89 2.70 -12.75
N ARG A 84 -4.29 1.46 -12.52
CA ARG A 84 -5.50 1.13 -11.76
C ARG A 84 -5.12 0.30 -10.55
N PHE A 85 -5.64 0.68 -9.38
CA PHE A 85 -5.58 -0.12 -8.16
C PHE A 85 -6.96 -0.70 -7.89
N VAL A 86 -7.03 -2.00 -7.62
CA VAL A 86 -8.29 -2.68 -7.30
C VAL A 86 -8.13 -3.57 -6.09
N VAL A 87 -9.22 -3.70 -5.33
CA VAL A 87 -9.37 -4.69 -4.26
C VAL A 87 -10.68 -5.43 -4.51
N ALA A 88 -10.63 -6.75 -4.47
CA ALA A 88 -11.76 -7.65 -4.65
C ALA A 88 -11.92 -8.59 -3.45
N ARG A 89 -13.17 -9.02 -3.24
CA ARG A 89 -13.55 -10.05 -2.28
C ARG A 89 -14.83 -10.71 -2.75
N ASP A 90 -14.88 -12.04 -2.66
CA ASP A 90 -16.05 -12.86 -3.00
C ASP A 90 -16.58 -12.56 -4.43
N GLY A 91 -15.67 -12.25 -5.36
CA GLY A 91 -15.99 -11.88 -6.74
C GLY A 91 -16.55 -10.47 -6.94
N GLY A 92 -16.64 -9.67 -5.88
CA GLY A 92 -17.04 -8.25 -5.94
C GLY A 92 -15.85 -7.31 -5.77
N LEU A 93 -15.87 -6.17 -6.47
CA LEU A 93 -14.90 -5.10 -6.23
C LEU A 93 -15.28 -4.32 -4.96
N LEU A 94 -14.35 -4.23 -4.02
CA LEU A 94 -14.43 -3.35 -2.86
C LEU A 94 -13.89 -1.95 -3.17
N LEU A 95 -12.89 -1.88 -4.04
CA LEU A 95 -12.26 -0.64 -4.49
C LEU A 95 -11.78 -0.78 -5.93
N SER A 96 -11.94 0.28 -6.73
CA SER A 96 -11.37 0.41 -8.07
C SER A 96 -11.02 1.88 -8.30
N GLU A 97 -9.73 2.18 -8.17
CA GLU A 97 -9.20 3.54 -8.21
C GLU A 97 -8.30 3.72 -9.45
N LEU A 98 -8.48 4.82 -10.17
CA LEU A 98 -7.65 5.17 -11.32
C LEU A 98 -6.63 6.22 -10.89
N LEU A 99 -5.36 5.83 -10.89
CA LEU A 99 -4.24 6.66 -10.48
C LEU A 99 -3.62 7.31 -11.72
N LEU A 100 -3.57 8.64 -11.74
CA LEU A 100 -3.04 9.40 -12.87
C LEU A 100 -1.57 9.78 -12.64
N GLY A 101 -0.82 9.81 -13.73
CA GLY A 101 0.56 10.32 -13.76
C GLY A 101 1.64 9.24 -13.62
N ASP A 102 2.87 9.70 -13.42
CA ASP A 102 4.08 8.88 -13.50
C ASP A 102 4.42 8.09 -12.23
N ARG A 103 3.69 8.31 -11.15
CA ARG A 103 3.86 7.55 -9.89
C ARG A 103 3.21 6.16 -9.92
N ALA A 104 3.10 5.58 -11.11
CA ALA A 104 2.76 4.18 -11.25
C ALA A 104 3.98 3.37 -10.77
N GLY A 105 3.91 2.91 -9.52
CA GLY A 105 4.84 1.89 -9.03
C GLY A 105 4.79 0.63 -9.91
N HIS A 106 5.61 -0.35 -9.56
CA HIS A 106 5.61 -1.63 -10.27
C HIS A 106 4.22 -2.27 -10.27
N ASP A 107 3.93 -3.07 -11.30
CA ASP A 107 2.75 -3.91 -11.28
C ASP A 107 2.87 -4.88 -10.12
N THR A 108 1.88 -4.89 -9.25
CA THR A 108 1.83 -5.77 -8.08
C THR A 108 0.46 -6.42 -7.99
N GLY A 109 0.41 -7.57 -7.34
CA GLY A 109 -0.83 -8.27 -7.06
C GLY A 109 -0.60 -9.32 -5.99
N GLY A 110 -1.61 -9.55 -5.17
CA GLY A 110 -1.52 -10.49 -4.07
C GLY A 110 -2.88 -10.81 -3.48
N THR A 111 -2.89 -11.73 -2.53
CA THR A 111 -4.04 -12.07 -1.70
C THR A 111 -3.62 -12.19 -0.25
N GLY A 112 -4.52 -11.87 0.67
CA GLY A 112 -4.20 -11.74 2.09
C GLY A 112 -5.25 -10.99 2.90
N PHE A 113 -5.02 -10.93 4.21
CA PHE A 113 -5.93 -10.31 5.18
C PHE A 113 -5.86 -8.78 5.20
N VAL A 114 -4.76 -8.21 4.69
CA VAL A 114 -4.53 -6.77 4.61
C VAL A 114 -3.97 -6.48 3.23
N PRO A 115 -4.68 -5.73 2.37
CA PRO A 115 -4.20 -5.39 1.05
C PRO A 115 -3.01 -4.43 1.13
N ASP A 116 -2.09 -4.56 0.18
CA ASP A 116 -0.97 -3.63 0.05
C ASP A 116 -1.41 -2.34 -0.66
N VAL A 117 -1.77 -1.35 0.13
CA VAL A 117 -2.25 -0.04 -0.32
C VAL A 117 -1.14 0.94 -0.69
N ALA A 118 0.13 0.52 -0.62
CA ALA A 118 1.28 1.37 -0.95
C ALA A 118 1.18 2.07 -2.32
N PRO A 119 0.72 1.41 -3.41
CA PRO A 119 0.63 2.07 -4.71
C PRO A 119 -0.31 3.27 -4.73
N VAL A 120 -1.45 3.18 -4.02
CA VAL A 120 -2.41 4.29 -3.93
C VAL A 120 -1.81 5.42 -3.10
N LEU A 121 -1.28 5.09 -1.91
CA LEU A 121 -0.67 6.09 -1.06
C LEU A 121 0.52 6.78 -1.72
N ALA A 122 1.32 6.06 -2.53
CA ALA A 122 2.44 6.64 -3.28
C ALA A 122 1.98 7.54 -4.43
N ALA A 123 0.86 7.23 -5.08
CA ALA A 123 0.32 8.06 -6.17
C ALA A 123 -0.10 9.44 -5.68
N PHE A 124 -0.65 9.53 -4.47
CA PHE A 124 -1.06 10.79 -3.85
C PHE A 124 0.02 11.40 -2.95
N GLY A 125 0.84 10.57 -2.31
CA GLY A 125 1.68 10.97 -1.19
C GLY A 125 2.75 12.01 -1.48
N THR A 126 3.17 12.69 -0.41
CA THR A 126 4.28 13.64 -0.42
C THR A 126 5.59 12.90 -0.68
N VAL A 127 6.41 13.46 -1.58
CA VAL A 127 7.79 13.01 -1.76
C VAL A 127 8.69 13.76 -0.80
N ASP A 128 9.26 13.06 0.18
CA ASP A 128 10.33 13.61 1.01
C ASP A 128 11.62 13.66 0.16
N GLY A 129 12.08 14.85 -0.23
CA GLY A 129 13.35 14.97 -0.97
C GLY A 129 13.66 16.28 -1.71
N GLY A 130 12.78 17.27 -1.72
CA GLY A 130 13.04 18.56 -2.40
C GLY A 130 13.82 19.60 -1.58
N GLY A 131 14.11 19.33 -0.31
CA GLY A 131 14.61 20.31 0.67
C GLY A 131 15.79 19.83 1.52
N ALA A 132 16.06 20.52 2.63
CA ALA A 132 17.05 20.10 3.62
C ALA A 132 16.74 18.68 4.13
N PRO A 133 17.76 17.89 4.50
CA PRO A 133 17.55 16.52 4.98
C PRO A 133 16.55 16.50 6.13
N THR A 134 15.50 15.69 5.99
CA THR A 134 14.49 15.51 7.03
C THR A 134 15.16 14.92 8.27
N ARG A 135 14.98 15.59 9.41
CA ARG A 135 15.41 15.05 10.69
C ARG A 135 14.31 14.14 11.22
N TYR A 136 14.59 12.84 11.23
CA TYR A 136 13.68 11.84 11.78
C TYR A 136 13.87 11.71 13.30
N ASP A 137 12.78 11.39 14.00
CA ASP A 137 12.79 11.09 15.44
C ASP A 137 13.15 9.63 15.73
N GLY A 138 12.90 8.74 14.76
CA GLY A 138 13.27 7.34 14.83
C GLY A 138 13.33 6.66 13.46
N LEU A 139 14.00 5.51 13.41
CA LEU A 139 14.35 4.78 12.20
C LEU A 139 14.13 3.27 12.39
N GLY A 140 13.80 2.58 11.30
CA GLY A 140 13.70 1.13 11.24
C GLY A 140 12.37 0.57 11.77
N VAL A 141 12.11 -0.69 11.41
CA VAL A 141 10.80 -1.35 11.60
C VAL A 141 10.41 -1.46 13.07
N ARG A 142 11.31 -1.99 13.91
CA ARG A 142 11.01 -2.27 15.33
C ARG A 142 10.66 -0.99 16.11
N ASP A 143 11.46 0.07 15.93
CA ASP A 143 11.21 1.34 16.61
C ASP A 143 9.92 2.00 16.10
N THR A 144 9.69 1.96 14.78
CA THR A 144 8.45 2.44 14.16
C THR A 144 7.21 1.73 14.72
N VAL A 145 7.22 0.41 14.83
CA VAL A 145 6.09 -0.36 15.40
C VAL A 145 5.82 0.08 16.84
N ARG A 146 6.85 0.23 17.67
CA ARG A 146 6.69 0.68 19.06
C ARG A 146 6.13 2.09 19.15
N SER A 147 6.63 3.01 18.34
CA SER A 147 6.18 4.40 18.33
C SER A 147 4.77 4.59 17.77
N LEU A 148 4.38 3.80 16.76
CA LEU A 148 3.00 3.72 16.28
C LEU A 148 2.07 3.18 17.38
N ARG A 149 2.45 2.10 18.07
CA ARG A 149 1.67 1.54 19.18
C ARG A 149 1.48 2.54 20.33
N ALA A 150 2.47 3.41 20.55
CA ALA A 150 2.41 4.48 21.55
C ALA A 150 1.62 5.72 21.10
N GLY A 151 1.11 5.76 19.85
CA GLY A 151 0.33 6.88 19.32
C GLY A 151 1.11 8.18 19.14
N ARG A 152 2.44 8.12 19.04
CA ARG A 152 3.32 9.31 18.99
C ARG A 152 3.63 9.79 17.58
N VAL A 153 3.47 8.92 16.58
CA VAL A 153 3.88 9.20 15.20
C VAL A 153 2.96 10.23 14.55
N GLY A 154 3.56 11.24 13.91
CA GLY A 154 2.88 12.22 13.07
C GLY A 154 2.97 11.87 11.59
N VAL A 155 4.19 11.68 11.10
CA VAL A 155 4.47 11.27 9.72
C VAL A 155 5.27 9.97 9.71
N LEU A 156 4.82 9.01 8.92
CA LEU A 156 5.51 7.77 8.60
C LEU A 156 6.14 7.91 7.20
N THR A 157 7.47 7.88 7.12
CA THR A 157 8.19 7.96 5.85
C THR A 157 8.68 6.58 5.44
N LEU A 158 8.18 6.10 4.30
CA LEU A 158 8.64 4.84 3.68
C LEU A 158 9.83 5.11 2.76
N GLY A 159 10.91 4.37 2.97
CA GLY A 159 12.09 4.40 2.11
C GLY A 159 11.87 3.63 0.80
N ASP A 160 12.79 3.84 -0.15
CA ASP A 160 12.91 3.02 -1.36
C ASP A 160 13.46 1.60 -1.04
N ALA A 161 14.20 1.48 0.07
CA ALA A 161 14.65 0.18 0.56
C ALA A 161 13.46 -0.74 0.85
N GLY A 162 13.50 -1.94 0.27
CA GLY A 162 12.46 -2.94 0.46
C GLY A 162 12.44 -3.51 1.89
N PHE A 163 11.26 -3.92 2.35
CA PHE A 163 11.10 -4.60 3.64
C PHE A 163 11.55 -6.08 3.59
N GLY A 164 11.84 -6.63 2.41
CA GLY A 164 12.09 -8.06 2.21
C GLY A 164 10.92 -8.92 2.69
N GLU A 165 11.23 -10.08 3.26
CA GLU A 165 10.25 -11.03 3.82
C GLU A 165 9.83 -10.68 5.28
N GLN A 166 10.15 -9.49 5.77
CA GLN A 166 9.82 -9.09 7.14
C GLN A 166 8.30 -9.01 7.32
N THR A 167 7.81 -9.59 8.41
CA THR A 167 6.39 -9.58 8.78
C THR A 167 6.16 -8.94 10.14
N VAL A 168 4.94 -8.47 10.32
CA VAL A 168 4.42 -7.92 11.58
C VAL A 168 3.06 -8.57 11.88
N VAL A 169 2.62 -8.51 13.13
CA VAL A 169 1.29 -9.00 13.51
C VAL A 169 0.28 -7.88 13.30
N ALA A 170 -0.67 -8.05 12.40
CA ALA A 170 -1.83 -7.16 12.30
C ALA A 170 -2.82 -7.50 13.42
N LEU A 171 -3.29 -6.48 14.15
CA LEU A 171 -4.27 -6.64 15.23
C LEU A 171 -5.66 -6.14 14.82
N ARG A 172 -6.71 -6.77 15.33
CA ARG A 172 -8.11 -6.43 15.03
C ARG A 172 -8.53 -5.06 15.54
N GLY A 173 -7.91 -4.58 16.62
CA GLY A 173 -8.14 -3.26 17.20
C GLY A 173 -6.83 -2.55 17.54
N ALA A 174 -6.93 -1.38 18.16
CA ALA A 174 -5.78 -0.65 18.67
C ALA A 174 -4.94 -1.55 19.60
N PRO A 175 -3.61 -1.57 19.47
CA PRO A 175 -2.78 -0.60 18.74
C PRO A 175 -2.52 -0.93 17.25
N TRP A 176 -3.35 -1.77 16.63
CA TRP A 176 -3.36 -2.16 15.21
C TRP A 176 -2.17 -3.00 14.72
N LEU A 177 -1.03 -2.94 15.42
CA LEU A 177 0.17 -3.72 15.17
C LEU A 177 0.74 -4.36 16.44
N GLY A 178 1.27 -5.56 16.28
CA GLY A 178 2.03 -6.30 17.28
C GLY A 178 3.42 -6.70 16.76
N GLU A 179 4.32 -7.00 17.70
CA GLU A 179 5.62 -7.59 17.37
C GLU A 179 5.46 -9.12 17.22
N VAL A 180 6.21 -9.72 16.30
CA VAL A 180 6.25 -11.18 16.15
C VAL A 180 6.86 -11.79 17.42
N GLY A 181 6.17 -12.75 18.03
CA GLY A 181 6.60 -13.40 19.27
C GLY A 181 6.20 -12.67 20.56
N ASP A 182 5.39 -11.61 20.48
CA ASP A 182 4.80 -10.96 21.66
C ASP A 182 3.82 -11.94 22.34
N LEU A 183 4.28 -12.54 23.45
CA LEU A 183 3.55 -13.53 24.26
C LEU A 183 2.35 -12.92 25.01
N GLY A 184 2.25 -11.59 25.07
CA GLY A 184 1.14 -10.89 25.72
C GLY A 184 -0.05 -10.60 24.79
N LEU A 185 0.00 -11.02 23.53
CA LEU A 185 -1.11 -10.86 22.59
C LEU A 185 -2.02 -12.09 22.60
N ASP A 186 -3.29 -11.87 22.92
CA ASP A 186 -4.32 -12.90 22.80
C ASP A 186 -4.57 -13.23 21.32
N ASP A 187 -4.77 -14.52 21.01
CA ASP A 187 -5.02 -14.95 19.63
C ASP A 187 -6.33 -14.36 19.06
N ALA A 188 -7.28 -14.02 19.92
CA ALA A 188 -8.52 -13.34 19.53
C ALA A 188 -8.27 -11.93 18.95
N ASP A 189 -7.21 -11.26 19.41
CA ASP A 189 -6.85 -9.92 18.95
C ASP A 189 -6.02 -9.94 17.66
N ARG A 190 -5.44 -11.10 17.32
CA ARG A 190 -4.64 -11.26 16.11
C ARG A 190 -5.55 -11.38 14.90
N LEU A 191 -5.26 -10.57 13.89
CA LEU A 191 -5.85 -10.70 12.57
C LEU A 191 -5.05 -11.69 11.74
N ALA A 192 -3.75 -11.42 11.53
CA ALA A 192 -2.85 -12.25 10.76
C ALA A 192 -1.38 -11.79 10.92
N LEU A 193 -0.44 -12.66 10.55
CA LEU A 193 0.90 -12.21 10.15
C LEU A 193 0.81 -11.61 8.75
N VAL A 194 1.33 -10.41 8.57
CA VAL A 194 1.27 -9.66 7.31
C VAL A 194 2.63 -9.10 6.93
N PRO A 195 2.91 -8.86 5.63
CA PRO A 195 4.10 -8.13 5.21
C PRO A 195 4.20 -6.79 5.93
N THR A 196 5.42 -6.43 6.36
CA THR A 196 5.65 -5.24 7.21
C THR A 196 5.08 -3.96 6.59
N ARG A 197 5.29 -3.74 5.29
CA ARG A 197 4.74 -2.57 4.58
C ARG A 197 3.23 -2.48 4.72
N ALA A 198 2.51 -3.58 4.45
CA ALA A 198 1.05 -3.61 4.54
C ALA A 198 0.57 -3.37 5.97
N GLY A 199 1.24 -3.95 6.97
CA GLY A 199 0.92 -3.73 8.38
C GLY A 199 1.12 -2.27 8.81
N LEU A 200 2.26 -1.66 8.47
CA LEU A 200 2.56 -0.26 8.80
C LEU A 200 1.55 0.70 8.15
N LEU A 201 1.24 0.50 6.86
CA LEU A 201 0.29 1.35 6.14
C LEU A 201 -1.13 1.19 6.68
N ARG A 202 -1.54 -0.03 7.01
CA ARG A 202 -2.81 -0.28 7.71
C ARG A 202 -2.87 0.50 9.02
N ALA A 203 -1.85 0.41 9.87
CA ALA A 203 -1.83 1.14 11.13
C ALA A 203 -1.89 2.65 10.92
N ALA A 204 -1.17 3.17 9.92
CA ALA A 204 -1.20 4.59 9.59
C ALA A 204 -2.61 5.06 9.19
N LEU A 205 -3.29 4.31 8.31
CA LEU A 205 -4.68 4.57 7.91
C LEU A 205 -5.64 4.56 9.10
N GLN A 206 -5.50 3.59 10.03
CA GLN A 206 -6.38 3.48 11.20
C GLN A 206 -6.12 4.54 12.28
N THR A 207 -4.96 5.21 12.24
CA THR A 207 -4.56 6.21 13.25
C THR A 207 -4.48 7.63 12.70
N GLY A 208 -4.75 7.81 11.41
CA GLY A 208 -4.63 9.09 10.72
C GLY A 208 -3.19 9.63 10.73
N VAL A 209 -2.21 8.75 10.68
CA VAL A 209 -0.79 9.12 10.50
C VAL A 209 -0.56 9.48 9.04
N GLU A 210 0.11 10.60 8.78
CA GLU A 210 0.48 11.00 7.42
C GLU A 210 1.53 10.01 6.88
N VAL A 211 1.40 9.62 5.61
CA VAL A 211 2.36 8.73 4.94
C VAL A 211 3.10 9.51 3.87
N ALA A 212 4.43 9.50 3.97
CA ALA A 212 5.33 10.06 2.98
C ALA A 212 6.19 8.96 2.34
N PHE A 213 6.66 9.20 1.12
CA PHE A 213 7.57 8.30 0.42
C PHE A 213 8.88 9.04 0.15
N ALA A 214 9.97 8.54 0.71
CA ALA A 214 11.28 9.13 0.50
C ALA A 214 11.78 8.85 -0.93
N GLN A 215 12.55 9.80 -1.46
CA GLN A 215 13.41 9.52 -2.61
C GLN A 215 14.47 8.47 -2.27
N PRO A 216 15.09 7.82 -3.28
CA PRO A 216 16.24 6.95 -3.05
C PRO A 216 17.31 7.64 -2.17
N GLY A 217 17.72 6.99 -1.08
CA GLY A 217 18.65 7.54 -0.08
C GLY A 217 18.06 8.58 0.88
N GLY A 218 16.75 8.85 0.83
CA GLY A 218 16.08 9.82 1.71
C GLY A 218 15.79 9.32 3.12
N VAL A 219 15.88 8.00 3.35
CA VAL A 219 15.91 7.39 4.68
C VAL A 219 17.36 6.97 4.99
N PRO A 220 17.94 7.35 6.15
CA PRO A 220 19.30 6.99 6.52
C PRO A 220 19.55 5.48 6.58
N ASP A 221 20.82 5.10 6.41
CA ASP A 221 21.33 3.73 6.56
C ASP A 221 20.61 2.68 5.70
N ASP A 222 20.04 3.11 4.56
CA ASP A 222 19.22 2.29 3.67
C ASP A 222 18.09 1.55 4.40
N LEU A 223 17.58 2.14 5.49
CA LEU A 223 16.47 1.57 6.24
C LEU A 223 15.15 1.78 5.48
N PRO A 224 14.21 0.82 5.59
CA PRO A 224 12.97 0.87 4.80
C PRO A 224 11.93 1.84 5.36
N VAL A 225 12.12 2.38 6.57
CA VAL A 225 11.13 3.23 7.24
C VAL A 225 11.75 4.15 8.28
N ALA A 226 11.18 5.34 8.39
CA ALA A 226 11.46 6.35 9.39
C ALA A 226 10.16 7.02 9.85
N TYR A 227 10.23 7.79 10.93
CA TYR A 227 9.09 8.60 11.35
C TYR A 227 9.50 9.91 12.03
N THR A 228 8.54 10.82 12.11
CA THR A 228 8.57 12.01 12.97
C THR A 228 7.40 11.97 13.95
N PHE A 229 7.56 12.57 15.12
CA PHE A 229 6.49 12.72 16.09
C PHE A 229 5.50 13.84 15.69
N ARG A 230 4.33 13.82 16.32
CA ARG A 230 3.37 14.94 16.28
C ARG A 230 3.84 16.11 17.15
#